data_AF-A0A7F8QUL1-F1
#
_entry.id   AF-A0A7F8QUL1-F1
#
_cell.length_a   1.000
_cell.length_b   1.000
_cell.length_c   1.000
_cell.angle_alpha   90.00
_cell.angle_beta   90.00
_cell.angle_gamma   90.00
#
_symmetry.space_group_name_H-M   'P 1'
#
loop_
_entity.id
_entity.type
_entity.pdbx_description
1 polymer ?
#
loop_
_entity_poly.entity_id
_entity_poly.type
_entity_poly.pdbx_seq_one_letter_code
_entity_poly.pdbx_strand_id
1 'polypeptide(L)'
;MVLSQSLMAMHRAEKNLSACMYVPRYREAIQKWDEALQLTPDDATLYEMKSQVLMSLHEMFPAVHAAEMAVQRNPHSWESWQTLGRAQLGLGEIVLAIRSFQVALHIYPMNPEIWKEDLSWARTLQEQQKVAQKIKKREASVEVTHFSPKSIPDYDFESDEIVAVCAAIAEKQKTVPASKTMVIVSASGTVETVTEKEDGPAPPDGSVFIKAR
;
A
#
# COMPACT_ATOMS: atom_id res chain seq x y z
N MET A 1 18.60 27.06 6.40
CA MET A 1 17.78 25.82 6.42
C MET A 1 16.63 25.85 7.45
N VAL A 2 16.74 26.52 8.59
CA VAL A 2 15.70 26.48 9.65
C VAL A 2 14.41 27.26 9.27
N LEU A 3 14.54 28.37 8.52
CA LEU A 3 13.41 29.21 8.10
C LEU A 3 12.45 28.55 7.10
N SER A 4 12.87 27.52 6.34
CA SER A 4 11.96 26.81 5.41
C SER A 4 11.18 25.70 6.11
N GLN A 5 11.76 25.06 7.14
CA GLN A 5 11.07 24.04 7.94
C GLN A 5 9.94 24.65 8.79
N SER A 6 10.13 25.82 9.36
CA SER A 6 9.09 26.54 10.10
C SER A 6 7.95 27.03 9.19
N LEU A 7 8.25 27.50 7.98
CA LEU A 7 7.25 27.90 6.99
C LEU A 7 6.44 26.69 6.48
N MET A 8 7.10 25.55 6.22
CA MET A 8 6.41 24.31 5.85
C MET A 8 5.54 23.76 6.98
N ALA A 9 6.01 23.83 8.23
CA ALA A 9 5.24 23.41 9.40
C ALA A 9 4.00 24.27 9.61
N MET A 10 4.12 25.59 9.45
CA MET A 10 3.00 26.54 9.54
C MET A 10 1.97 26.29 8.43
N HIS A 11 2.40 26.12 7.19
CA HIS A 11 1.48 25.85 6.07
C HIS A 11 0.79 24.48 6.19
N ARG A 12 1.49 23.49 6.76
CA ARG A 12 0.92 22.17 7.09
C ARG A 12 -0.09 22.28 8.24
N ALA A 13 0.17 23.11 9.24
CA ALA A 13 -0.74 23.38 10.34
C ALA A 13 -1.99 24.14 9.85
N GLU A 14 -1.86 25.11 8.96
CA GLU A 14 -2.98 25.82 8.34
C GLU A 14 -3.84 24.90 7.46
N LYS A 15 -3.22 24.03 6.65
CA LYS A 15 -3.93 22.98 5.89
C LYS A 15 -4.65 21.98 6.80
N ASN A 16 -4.02 21.58 7.90
CA ASN A 16 -4.65 20.67 8.86
C ASN A 16 -5.77 21.36 9.66
N LEU A 17 -5.63 22.64 10.00
CA LEU A 17 -6.62 23.41 10.74
C LEU A 17 -7.85 23.72 9.88
N SER A 18 -7.64 24.08 8.61
CA SER A 18 -8.71 24.19 7.62
C SER A 18 -9.34 22.83 7.34
N ALA A 19 -8.60 21.73 7.22
CA ALA A 19 -9.22 20.41 7.14
C ALA A 19 -10.08 20.08 8.38
N CYS A 20 -9.58 20.39 9.58
CA CYS A 20 -10.23 20.07 10.85
C CYS A 20 -11.51 20.88 11.11
N MET A 21 -11.58 22.15 10.68
CA MET A 21 -12.79 22.98 10.86
C MET A 21 -13.94 22.61 9.90
N TYR A 22 -13.63 21.98 8.78
CA TYR A 22 -14.62 21.63 7.77
C TYR A 22 -15.27 20.26 8.05
N VAL A 23 -14.52 19.31 8.63
CA VAL A 23 -15.00 17.95 8.97
C VAL A 23 -16.28 17.95 9.86
N PRO A 24 -16.43 18.79 10.90
CA PRO A 24 -17.62 18.81 11.74
C PRO A 24 -18.87 19.23 10.96
N ARG A 25 -18.77 20.31 10.17
CA ARG A 25 -19.90 20.86 9.39
C ARG A 25 -20.37 19.90 8.30
N TYR A 26 -19.45 19.14 7.74
CA TYR A 26 -19.74 18.15 6.72
C TYR A 26 -20.35 16.87 7.29
N ARG A 27 -19.94 16.42 8.48
CA ARG A 27 -20.65 15.35 9.20
C ARG A 27 -22.07 15.76 9.58
N GLU A 28 -22.26 16.99 10.04
CA GLU A 28 -23.59 17.53 10.32
C GLU A 28 -24.46 17.54 9.06
N ALA A 29 -23.90 17.92 7.90
CA ALA A 29 -24.60 17.86 6.63
C ALA A 29 -25.03 16.43 6.27
N ILE A 30 -24.12 15.44 6.39
CA ILE A 30 -24.44 14.02 6.16
C ILE A 30 -25.55 13.55 7.11
N GLN A 31 -25.49 13.91 8.39
CA GLN A 31 -26.55 13.58 9.36
C GLN A 31 -27.91 14.17 8.97
N LYS A 32 -27.94 15.40 8.44
CA LYS A 32 -29.18 16.00 7.94
C LYS A 32 -29.74 15.27 6.72
N TRP A 33 -28.89 14.78 5.83
CA TRP A 33 -29.31 13.91 4.74
C TRP A 33 -29.85 12.57 5.23
N ASP A 34 -29.25 11.99 6.27
CA ASP A 34 -29.73 10.76 6.90
C ASP A 34 -31.09 10.95 7.58
N GLU A 35 -31.30 12.07 8.30
CA GLU A 35 -32.59 12.45 8.87
C GLU A 35 -33.65 12.62 7.76
N ALA A 36 -33.31 13.29 6.65
CA ALA A 36 -34.22 13.45 5.51
C ALA A 36 -34.59 12.09 4.88
N LEU A 37 -33.62 11.19 4.71
CA LEU A 37 -33.83 9.84 4.19
C LEU A 37 -34.66 8.96 5.14
N GLN A 38 -34.66 9.23 6.45
CA GLN A 38 -35.58 8.55 7.38
C GLN A 38 -37.04 8.95 7.16
N LEU A 39 -37.29 10.20 6.75
CA LEU A 39 -38.63 10.71 6.46
C LEU A 39 -39.13 10.25 5.09
N THR A 40 -38.23 10.20 4.11
CA THR A 40 -38.53 9.83 2.71
C THR A 40 -37.49 8.83 2.18
N PRO A 41 -37.57 7.55 2.58
CA PRO A 41 -36.56 6.54 2.25
C PRO A 41 -36.55 6.10 0.79
N ASP A 42 -37.58 6.48 0.01
CA ASP A 42 -37.74 6.07 -1.39
C ASP A 42 -37.36 7.19 -2.37
N ASP A 43 -36.92 8.35 -1.88
CA ASP A 43 -36.55 9.48 -2.73
C ASP A 43 -35.14 9.30 -3.31
N ALA A 44 -35.08 9.02 -4.61
CA ALA A 44 -33.84 8.86 -5.36
C ALA A 44 -32.98 10.13 -5.36
N THR A 45 -33.61 11.32 -5.40
CA THR A 45 -32.91 12.60 -5.48
C THR A 45 -32.16 12.89 -4.18
N LEU A 46 -32.71 12.50 -3.02
CA LEU A 46 -31.99 12.64 -1.75
C LEU A 46 -30.72 11.78 -1.69
N TYR A 47 -30.78 10.55 -2.19
CA TYR A 47 -29.61 9.69 -2.30
C TYR A 47 -28.56 10.25 -3.27
N GLU A 48 -29.01 10.81 -4.39
CA GLU A 48 -28.14 11.49 -5.36
C GLU A 48 -27.41 12.69 -4.72
N MET A 49 -28.16 13.59 -4.07
CA MET A 49 -27.59 14.76 -3.38
C MET A 49 -26.62 14.35 -2.28
N LYS A 50 -26.97 13.32 -1.48
CA LYS A 50 -26.06 12.76 -0.48
C LYS A 50 -24.76 12.27 -1.10
N SER A 51 -24.82 11.58 -2.25
CA SER A 51 -23.62 11.16 -2.98
C SER A 51 -22.77 12.34 -3.43
N GLN A 52 -23.38 13.38 -4.00
CA GLN A 52 -22.64 14.58 -4.44
C GLN A 52 -21.94 15.30 -3.29
N VAL A 53 -22.59 15.37 -2.13
CA VAL A 53 -21.96 15.90 -0.91
C VAL A 53 -20.79 15.01 -0.51
N LEU A 54 -20.96 13.69 -0.42
CA LEU A 54 -19.89 12.75 -0.06
C LEU A 54 -18.69 12.82 -1.02
N MET A 55 -18.92 12.98 -2.33
CA MET A 55 -17.85 13.22 -3.30
C MET A 55 -17.10 14.53 -3.02
N SER A 56 -17.82 15.60 -2.66
CA SER A 56 -17.21 16.89 -2.28
C SER A 56 -16.35 16.79 -1.02
N LEU A 57 -16.57 15.74 -0.21
CA LEU A 57 -15.78 15.42 0.99
C LEU A 57 -14.63 14.46 0.75
N HIS A 58 -14.44 14.04 -0.51
CA HIS A 58 -13.51 12.98 -0.87
C HIS A 58 -13.82 11.61 -0.22
N GLU A 59 -15.03 11.42 0.29
CA GLU A 59 -15.51 10.13 0.81
C GLU A 59 -16.12 9.29 -0.32
N MET A 60 -15.25 8.80 -1.21
CA MET A 60 -15.66 8.17 -2.47
C MET A 60 -16.41 6.84 -2.28
N PHE A 61 -16.02 6.03 -1.29
CA PHE A 61 -16.67 4.73 -1.05
C PHE A 61 -18.12 4.91 -0.56
N PRO A 62 -18.41 5.73 0.48
CA PRO A 62 -19.79 6.08 0.82
C PRO A 62 -20.56 6.77 -0.31
N ALA A 63 -19.90 7.60 -1.12
CA ALA A 63 -20.54 8.27 -2.25
C ALA A 63 -21.06 7.25 -3.29
N VAL A 64 -20.25 6.26 -3.67
CA VAL A 64 -20.69 5.20 -4.58
C VAL A 64 -21.91 4.49 -4.02
N HIS A 65 -21.91 4.12 -2.74
CA HIS A 65 -23.06 3.45 -2.14
C HIS A 65 -24.34 4.32 -2.18
N ALA A 66 -24.24 5.61 -1.87
CA ALA A 66 -25.37 6.53 -1.97
C ALA A 66 -25.87 6.66 -3.41
N ALA A 67 -24.98 6.76 -4.41
CA ALA A 67 -25.37 6.82 -5.81
C ALA A 67 -25.99 5.50 -6.31
N GLU A 68 -25.52 4.35 -5.86
CA GLU A 68 -26.13 3.05 -6.16
C GLU A 68 -27.55 2.97 -5.61
N MET A 69 -27.78 3.48 -4.40
CA MET A 69 -29.13 3.58 -3.83
C MET A 69 -30.03 4.50 -4.67
N ALA A 70 -29.52 5.65 -5.14
CA ALA A 70 -30.26 6.55 -6.02
C ALA A 70 -30.72 5.85 -7.30
N VAL A 71 -29.81 5.14 -7.97
CA VAL A 71 -30.09 4.36 -9.18
C VAL A 71 -31.06 3.21 -8.91
N GLN A 72 -30.97 2.54 -7.76
CA GLN A 72 -31.92 1.47 -7.39
C GLN A 72 -33.34 2.02 -7.20
N ARG A 73 -33.49 3.23 -6.64
CA ARG A 73 -34.80 3.86 -6.44
C ARG A 73 -35.38 4.41 -7.73
N ASN A 74 -34.56 5.02 -8.57
CA ASN A 74 -34.96 5.50 -9.88
C ASN A 74 -33.97 5.09 -10.98
N PRO A 75 -34.15 3.90 -11.58
CA PRO A 75 -33.28 3.40 -12.64
C PRO A 75 -33.33 4.23 -13.94
N HIS A 76 -34.33 5.10 -14.08
CA HIS A 76 -34.55 5.92 -15.28
C HIS A 76 -34.06 7.37 -15.11
N SER A 77 -33.45 7.73 -13.98
CA SER A 77 -32.81 9.04 -13.81
C SER A 77 -31.40 9.01 -14.40
N TRP A 78 -31.17 9.80 -15.45
CA TRP A 78 -29.85 9.95 -16.03
C TRP A 78 -28.90 10.67 -15.07
N GLU A 79 -29.39 11.59 -14.22
CA GLU A 79 -28.61 12.30 -13.20
C GLU A 79 -28.04 11.34 -12.15
N SER A 80 -28.85 10.36 -11.72
CA SER A 80 -28.42 9.32 -10.78
C SER A 80 -27.31 8.45 -11.37
N TRP A 81 -27.43 8.04 -12.64
CA TRP A 81 -26.39 7.29 -13.34
C TRP A 81 -25.12 8.10 -13.59
N GLN A 82 -25.24 9.39 -13.91
CA GLN A 82 -24.09 10.29 -14.03
C GLN A 82 -23.37 10.45 -12.69
N THR A 83 -24.13 10.66 -11.60
CA THR A 83 -23.59 10.76 -10.23
C THR A 83 -22.88 9.46 -9.82
N LEU A 84 -23.45 8.29 -10.12
CA LEU A 84 -22.79 7.00 -9.90
C LEU A 84 -21.48 6.88 -10.67
N GLY A 85 -21.46 7.27 -11.94
CA GLY A 85 -20.25 7.25 -12.75
C GLY A 85 -19.15 8.16 -12.18
N ARG A 86 -19.51 9.37 -11.73
CA ARG A 86 -18.58 10.31 -11.10
C ARG A 86 -18.00 9.75 -9.79
N ALA A 87 -18.85 9.15 -8.95
CA ALA A 87 -18.41 8.55 -7.69
C ALA A 87 -17.47 7.36 -7.92
N GLN A 88 -17.79 6.48 -8.89
CA GLN A 88 -16.96 5.35 -9.28
C GLN A 88 -15.61 5.81 -9.84
N LEU A 89 -15.61 6.88 -10.65
CA LEU A 89 -14.38 7.45 -11.19
C LEU A 89 -13.50 8.04 -10.08
N GLY A 90 -14.10 8.72 -9.09
CA GLY A 90 -13.41 9.21 -7.91
C GLY A 90 -12.84 8.09 -7.03
N LEU A 91 -13.47 6.92 -6.99
CA LEU A 91 -12.96 5.72 -6.32
C LEU A 91 -11.84 5.01 -7.10
N GLY A 92 -11.70 5.30 -8.40
CA GLY A 92 -10.73 4.66 -9.30
C GLY A 92 -11.30 3.48 -10.11
N GLU A 93 -12.61 3.22 -10.03
CA GLU A 93 -13.31 2.17 -10.75
C GLU A 93 -13.71 2.61 -12.16
N ILE A 94 -12.71 2.88 -12.99
CA ILE A 94 -12.88 3.55 -14.30
C ILE A 94 -13.80 2.76 -15.25
N VAL A 95 -13.69 1.43 -15.25
CA VAL A 95 -14.51 0.57 -16.14
C VAL A 95 -15.98 0.65 -15.78
N LEU A 96 -16.30 0.65 -14.48
CA LEU A 96 -17.68 0.78 -14.00
C LEU A 96 -18.21 2.19 -14.29
N ALA A 97 -17.39 3.22 -14.06
CA ALA A 97 -17.75 4.61 -14.36
C ALA A 97 -18.16 4.81 -15.83
N ILE A 98 -17.37 4.27 -16.78
CA ILE A 98 -17.70 4.33 -18.21
C ILE A 98 -19.06 3.69 -18.49
N ARG A 99 -19.35 2.53 -17.88
CA ARG A 99 -20.63 1.85 -18.06
C ARG A 99 -21.78 2.70 -17.51
N SER A 100 -21.64 3.29 -16.33
CA SER A 100 -22.65 4.17 -15.73
C SER A 100 -22.93 5.39 -16.61
N PHE A 101 -21.89 6.04 -17.15
CA PHE A 101 -22.05 7.15 -18.10
C PHE A 101 -22.72 6.73 -19.41
N GLN A 102 -22.43 5.53 -19.92
CA GLN A 102 -23.11 4.99 -21.11
C GLN A 102 -24.60 4.79 -20.86
N VAL A 103 -24.99 4.32 -19.67
CA VAL A 103 -26.40 4.19 -19.30
C VAL A 103 -27.06 5.57 -19.17
N ALA A 104 -26.40 6.54 -18.51
CA ALA A 104 -26.90 7.91 -18.41
C ALA A 104 -27.15 8.53 -19.80
N LEU A 105 -26.20 8.36 -20.73
CA LEU A 105 -26.32 8.84 -22.11
C LEU A 105 -27.40 8.11 -22.90
N HIS A 106 -27.65 6.82 -22.62
CA HIS A 106 -28.73 6.08 -23.26
C HIS A 106 -30.11 6.61 -22.84
N ILE A 107 -30.26 6.94 -21.55
CA ILE A 107 -31.49 7.51 -21.00
C ILE A 107 -31.72 8.93 -21.50
N TYR A 108 -30.67 9.76 -21.49
CA TYR A 108 -30.75 11.15 -21.94
C TYR A 108 -29.60 11.52 -22.89
N PRO A 109 -29.75 11.25 -24.20
CA PRO A 109 -28.70 11.47 -25.20
C PRO A 109 -28.36 12.95 -25.45
N MET A 110 -29.23 13.87 -25.03
CA MET A 110 -29.13 15.30 -25.30
C MET A 110 -28.23 16.05 -24.32
N ASN A 111 -27.69 15.42 -23.27
CA ASN A 111 -26.75 16.09 -22.38
C ASN A 111 -25.31 16.02 -22.96
N PRO A 112 -24.76 17.14 -23.48
CA PRO A 112 -23.42 17.15 -24.04
C PRO A 112 -22.33 16.97 -22.98
N GLU A 113 -22.61 17.30 -21.71
CA GLU A 113 -21.66 17.20 -20.59
C GLU A 113 -21.20 15.75 -20.39
N ILE A 114 -22.13 14.80 -20.40
CA ILE A 114 -21.84 13.37 -20.19
C ILE A 114 -20.86 12.85 -21.25
N TRP A 115 -21.07 13.19 -22.52
CA TRP A 115 -20.19 12.72 -23.60
C TRP A 115 -18.87 13.50 -23.67
N LYS A 116 -18.92 14.83 -23.58
CA LYS A 116 -17.76 15.69 -23.81
C LYS A 116 -16.83 15.74 -22.61
N GLU A 117 -17.34 15.61 -21.39
CA GLU A 117 -16.58 15.74 -20.16
C GLU A 117 -16.43 14.38 -19.47
N ASP A 118 -17.50 13.83 -18.91
CA ASP A 118 -17.43 12.66 -18.04
C ASP A 118 -16.87 11.41 -18.76
N LEU A 119 -17.49 11.03 -19.88
CA LEU A 119 -17.14 9.83 -20.64
C LEU A 119 -15.79 9.99 -21.37
N SER A 120 -15.50 11.19 -21.89
CA SER A 120 -14.22 11.47 -22.57
C SER A 120 -13.05 11.37 -21.59
N TRP A 121 -13.23 11.93 -20.39
CA TRP A 121 -12.26 11.86 -19.30
C TRP A 121 -12.06 10.42 -18.83
N ALA A 122 -13.13 9.69 -18.57
CA ALA A 122 -13.07 8.30 -18.12
C ALA A 122 -12.33 7.40 -19.13
N ARG A 123 -12.57 7.57 -20.43
CA ARG A 123 -11.84 6.84 -21.49
C ARG A 123 -10.37 7.18 -21.54
N THR A 124 -10.03 8.46 -21.40
CA THR A 124 -8.64 8.91 -21.37
C THR A 124 -7.89 8.28 -20.20
N LEU A 125 -8.50 8.28 -19.02
CA LEU A 125 -7.95 7.67 -17.82
C LEU A 125 -7.79 6.15 -17.96
N GLN A 126 -8.75 5.47 -18.60
CA GLN A 126 -8.67 4.05 -18.90
C GLN A 126 -7.48 3.72 -19.81
N GLU A 127 -7.24 4.53 -20.85
CA GLU A 127 -6.13 4.32 -21.77
C GLU A 127 -4.78 4.52 -21.06
N GLN A 128 -4.66 5.55 -20.24
CA GLN A 128 -3.47 5.77 -19.42
C GLN A 128 -3.20 4.57 -18.49
N GLN A 129 -4.23 4.01 -17.86
CA GLN A 129 -4.11 2.82 -17.01
C GLN A 129 -3.62 1.60 -17.81
N LYS A 130 -4.15 1.39 -19.02
CA LYS A 130 -3.72 0.29 -19.92
C LYS A 130 -2.26 0.46 -20.35
N VAL A 131 -1.85 1.67 -20.72
CA VAL A 131 -0.47 1.97 -21.10
C VAL A 131 0.47 1.73 -19.91
N ALA A 132 0.12 2.22 -18.72
CA ALA A 132 0.89 1.99 -17.49
C ALA A 132 1.03 0.49 -17.17
N GLN A 133 -0.06 -0.28 -17.29
CA GLN A 133 -0.01 -1.74 -17.11
C GLN A 133 0.91 -2.42 -18.14
N LYS A 134 0.87 -1.98 -19.41
CA LYS A 134 1.73 -2.52 -20.47
C LYS A 134 3.21 -2.21 -20.23
N ILE A 135 3.53 -1.01 -19.76
CA ILE A 135 4.90 -0.62 -19.38
C ILE A 135 5.38 -1.48 -18.22
N LYS A 136 4.59 -1.56 -17.14
CA LYS A 136 4.91 -2.39 -15.96
C LYS A 136 5.13 -3.86 -16.32
N LYS A 137 4.31 -4.41 -17.23
CA LYS A 137 4.47 -5.80 -17.72
C LYS A 137 5.77 -5.98 -18.51
N ARG A 138 6.17 -4.99 -19.31
CA ARG A 138 7.43 -5.01 -20.07
C ARG A 138 8.64 -4.92 -19.13
N GLU A 139 8.61 -4.03 -18.15
CA GLU A 139 9.66 -3.90 -17.13
C GLU A 139 9.85 -5.21 -16.35
N ALA A 140 8.76 -5.81 -15.88
CA ALA A 140 8.79 -7.11 -15.21
C ALA A 140 9.35 -8.21 -16.12
N SER A 141 9.03 -8.20 -17.42
CA SER A 141 9.60 -9.18 -18.37
C SER A 141 11.10 -8.96 -18.62
N VAL A 142 11.58 -7.72 -18.62
CA VAL A 142 13.00 -7.41 -18.80
C VAL A 142 13.80 -7.81 -17.55
N GLU A 143 13.25 -7.59 -16.36
CA GLU A 143 13.88 -7.98 -15.09
C GLU A 143 14.03 -9.51 -14.99
N VAL A 144 13.04 -10.28 -15.45
CA VAL A 144 13.12 -11.74 -15.53
C VAL A 144 14.17 -12.22 -16.54
N THR A 145 14.38 -11.49 -17.65
CA THR A 145 15.43 -11.86 -18.64
C THR A 145 16.85 -11.56 -18.19
N HIS A 146 17.06 -10.72 -17.16
CA HIS A 146 18.39 -10.37 -16.66
C HIS A 146 18.91 -11.28 -15.54
N PHE A 147 18.08 -12.23 -15.10
CA PHE A 147 18.39 -13.24 -14.09
C PHE A 147 18.39 -14.66 -14.69
N SER A 148 19.08 -14.87 -15.83
CA SER A 148 19.62 -16.21 -16.04
C SER A 148 20.71 -16.41 -14.99
N PRO A 149 20.64 -17.40 -14.08
CA PRO A 149 21.81 -17.73 -13.28
C PRO A 149 22.89 -18.09 -14.31
N LYS A 150 23.96 -17.28 -14.39
CA LYS A 150 25.16 -17.71 -15.11
C LYS A 150 25.47 -19.08 -14.54
N SER A 151 25.56 -20.10 -15.40
CA SER A 151 26.00 -21.43 -15.00
C SER A 151 27.26 -21.24 -14.17
N ILE A 152 27.20 -21.63 -12.90
CA ILE A 152 28.38 -21.66 -12.04
C ILE A 152 29.36 -22.54 -12.81
N PRO A 153 30.53 -22.03 -13.23
CA PRO A 153 31.54 -22.88 -13.84
C PRO A 153 31.83 -23.99 -12.84
N ASP A 154 31.89 -25.25 -13.30
CA ASP A 154 32.28 -26.37 -12.46
C ASP A 154 33.68 -26.08 -11.88
N TYR A 155 33.69 -25.46 -10.69
CA TYR A 155 34.89 -25.00 -10.03
C TYR A 155 35.46 -26.22 -9.35
N ASP A 156 36.53 -26.76 -9.93
CA ASP A 156 37.28 -27.85 -9.35
C ASP A 156 37.90 -27.37 -8.03
N PHE A 157 37.25 -27.73 -6.93
CA PHE A 157 37.60 -27.30 -5.57
C PHE A 157 38.95 -27.89 -5.12
N GLU A 158 39.49 -28.85 -5.88
CA GLU A 158 40.80 -29.46 -5.68
C GLU A 158 41.91 -28.77 -6.49
N SER A 159 41.67 -27.58 -7.05
CA SER A 159 42.75 -26.85 -7.71
C SER A 159 43.87 -26.52 -6.72
N ASP A 160 45.11 -26.78 -7.15
CA ASP A 160 46.32 -26.58 -6.34
C ASP A 160 46.41 -25.16 -5.74
N GLU A 161 45.78 -24.17 -6.39
CA GLU A 161 45.70 -22.78 -5.93
C GLU A 161 44.85 -22.62 -4.67
N ILE A 162 43.68 -23.28 -4.58
CA ILE A 162 42.79 -23.20 -3.40
C ILE A 162 43.43 -23.90 -2.21
N VAL A 163 44.03 -25.07 -2.45
CA VAL A 163 44.72 -25.86 -1.41
C VAL A 163 45.89 -25.08 -0.84
N ALA A 164 46.68 -24.41 -1.69
CA ALA A 164 47.79 -23.56 -1.26
C ALA A 164 47.32 -22.37 -0.41
N VAL A 165 46.21 -21.72 -0.77
CA VAL A 165 45.63 -20.61 0.01
C VAL A 165 45.13 -21.10 1.37
N CYS A 166 44.44 -22.24 1.42
CA CYS A 166 43.98 -22.84 2.68
C CYS A 166 45.15 -23.23 3.59
N ALA A 167 46.22 -23.80 3.04
CA ALA A 167 47.43 -24.13 3.78
C ALA A 167 48.10 -22.87 4.37
N ALA A 168 48.21 -21.80 3.58
CA ALA A 168 48.79 -20.53 4.03
C ALA A 168 47.95 -19.87 5.15
N ILE A 169 46.62 -19.97 5.09
CA ILE A 169 45.73 -19.45 6.15
C ILE A 169 45.89 -20.27 7.44
N ALA A 170 45.99 -21.61 7.34
CA ALA A 170 46.15 -22.50 8.48
C ALA A 170 47.48 -22.25 9.23
N GLU A 171 48.58 -22.01 8.51
CA GLU A 171 49.84 -21.63 9.14
C GLU A 171 49.76 -20.27 9.85
N LYS A 172 49.03 -19.31 9.27
CA LYS A 172 48.86 -17.97 9.84
C LYS A 172 47.97 -17.97 11.09
N GLN A 173 47.08 -18.94 11.24
CA GLN A 173 46.22 -19.09 12.43
C GLN A 173 46.92 -19.77 13.61
N LYS A 174 48.03 -20.50 13.36
CA LYS A 174 48.84 -21.14 14.41
C LYS A 174 49.58 -20.14 15.32
N THR A 175 49.69 -18.88 14.92
CA THR A 175 50.44 -17.83 15.63
C THR A 175 49.56 -16.85 16.41
N VAL A 176 48.23 -17.03 16.40
CA VAL A 176 47.30 -16.19 17.16
C VAL A 176 46.83 -16.98 18.39
N PRO A 177 47.18 -16.59 19.64
CA PRO A 177 46.65 -17.26 20.82
C PRO A 177 45.13 -17.04 20.89
N ALA A 178 44.39 -18.14 20.87
CA ALA A 178 42.93 -18.15 20.90
C ALA A 178 42.42 -17.78 22.30
N SER A 179 42.15 -16.49 22.54
CA SER A 179 41.34 -16.10 23.70
C SER A 179 39.86 -16.38 23.38
N LYS A 180 39.28 -17.40 24.02
CA LYS A 180 37.83 -17.65 23.95
C LYS A 180 37.11 -16.60 24.81
N THR A 181 36.33 -15.75 24.17
CA THR A 181 35.39 -14.85 24.84
C THR A 181 34.04 -15.54 24.94
N MET A 182 33.53 -15.76 26.16
CA MET A 182 32.22 -16.36 26.38
C MET A 182 31.24 -15.27 26.85
N VAL A 183 30.08 -15.23 26.20
CA VAL A 183 29.01 -14.29 26.52
C VAL A 183 27.93 -15.05 27.26
N ILE A 184 27.71 -14.70 28.53
CA ILE A 184 26.71 -15.35 29.37
C ILE A 184 25.50 -14.42 29.45
N VAL A 185 24.33 -14.94 29.10
CA VAL A 185 23.05 -14.22 29.20
C VAL A 185 22.22 -14.87 30.31
N SER A 186 21.94 -14.10 31.35
CA SER A 186 21.09 -14.55 32.46
C SER A 186 19.61 -14.49 32.08
N ALA A 187 18.76 -15.30 32.74
CA ALA A 187 17.32 -15.38 32.46
C ALA A 187 16.54 -14.07 32.74
N SER A 188 17.17 -13.07 33.36
CA SER A 188 16.64 -11.70 33.53
C SER A 188 17.05 -10.74 32.40
N GLY A 189 17.76 -11.21 31.37
CA GLY A 189 18.13 -10.43 30.18
C GLY A 189 19.41 -9.60 30.31
N THR A 190 20.18 -9.76 31.39
CA THR A 190 21.48 -9.09 31.54
C THR A 190 22.57 -9.91 30.85
N VAL A 191 23.34 -9.26 29.98
CA VAL A 191 24.42 -9.85 29.18
C VAL A 191 25.76 -9.41 29.77
N GLU A 192 26.58 -10.37 30.21
CA GLU A 192 27.94 -10.13 30.67
C GLU A 192 28.93 -10.92 29.81
N THR A 193 30.01 -10.26 29.39
CA THR A 193 31.10 -10.87 28.59
C THR A 193 32.25 -11.22 29.52
N VAL A 194 32.50 -12.51 29.73
CA VAL A 194 33.61 -13.00 30.55
C VAL A 194 34.67 -13.63 29.64
N THR A 195 35.89 -13.13 29.73
CA THR A 195 37.06 -13.70 29.08
C THR A 195 37.78 -14.60 30.07
N GLU A 196 37.62 -15.91 29.94
CA GLU A 196 38.36 -16.87 30.75
C GLU A 196 39.78 -17.03 30.20
N LYS A 197 40.77 -16.87 31.09
CA LYS A 197 42.16 -17.28 30.84
C LYS A 197 42.25 -18.73 31.34
N GLU A 198 42.37 -19.69 30.42
CA GLU A 198 42.59 -21.10 30.75
C GLU A 198 43.95 -21.25 31.49
N ASP A 199 43.92 -21.39 32.81
CA ASP A 199 44.84 -22.23 33.57
C ASP A 199 43.99 -23.38 34.13
N GLY A 200 44.31 -24.64 33.77
CA GLY A 200 43.58 -25.83 34.24
C GLY A 200 43.71 -26.07 35.76
N PRO A 201 43.00 -27.05 36.37
CA PRO A 201 42.55 -28.32 35.77
C PRO A 201 41.11 -28.80 36.12
N ALA A 202 40.63 -29.72 35.27
CA ALA A 202 39.72 -30.87 35.47
C ALA A 202 38.37 -30.76 36.26
N PRO A 203 37.31 -31.48 35.83
CA PRO A 203 35.93 -31.30 36.26
C PRO A 203 35.50 -32.26 37.39
N PRO A 204 34.33 -32.02 38.00
CA PRO A 204 33.35 -33.09 38.15
C PRO A 204 31.97 -32.58 37.71
N ASP A 205 31.33 -33.21 36.72
CA ASP A 205 30.59 -34.47 36.83
C ASP A 205 29.08 -34.17 36.80
N GLY A 206 28.35 -34.96 36.02
CA GLY A 206 26.89 -35.05 36.07
C GLY A 206 26.09 -33.94 35.38
N SER A 207 25.83 -34.08 34.07
CA SER A 207 24.43 -34.00 33.60
C SER A 207 24.25 -34.58 32.20
N VAL A 208 23.32 -35.52 32.17
CA VAL A 208 22.89 -36.35 31.04
C VAL A 208 22.14 -35.50 30.02
N PHE A 209 22.58 -35.50 28.76
CA PHE A 209 21.79 -34.92 27.66
C PHE A 209 20.84 -35.98 27.08
N ILE A 210 19.55 -35.83 27.37
CA ILE A 210 18.48 -36.60 26.70
C ILE A 210 18.21 -35.93 25.36
N LYS A 211 18.39 -36.68 24.27
CA LYS A 211 18.02 -36.27 22.91
C LYS A 211 16.51 -36.44 22.72
N ALA A 212 15.77 -35.35 22.62
CA ALA A 212 14.34 -35.38 22.27
C ALA A 212 14.17 -35.69 20.77
N ARG A 213 13.15 -36.49 20.45
CA ARG A 213 12.71 -36.83 19.10
C ARG A 213 11.63 -35.86 18.65
#